data_AF-A0AAD3RQN5-F1
#
_entry.id   AF-A0AAD3RQN5-F1
#
_cell.length_a   1.000
_cell.length_b   1.000
_cell.length_c   1.000
_cell.angle_alpha   90.00
_cell.angle_beta   90.00
_cell.angle_gamma   90.00
#
_symmetry.space_group_name_H-M   'P 1'
#
loop_
_entity.id
_entity.type
_entity.pdbx_description
1 polymer ?
#
loop_
_entity_poly.entity_id
_entity_poly.type
_entity_poly.pdbx_seq_one_letter_code
_entity_poly.pdbx_strand_id
1 'polypeptide(L)'
;MHAQKDMSVEVLNDRAKRVGRDQAEEVGNDKSIQVMGDHDELVAGNMSIAVGNNPLSEMVRQKTRVLFDGVATAMKRMKIPDPFNFGKGNFQLFVEKNRSEIVNGASSEIVGIARSVAVGHTHQTTVGNAMSVIVRKRYDSDVGSVHNIRVGDQFTIKVGENSTLTMSKEGDIVLTGKRIRFKADKIDYN
;
A
#
# COMPACT_ATOMS: atom_id res chain seq x y z
N MET A 1 12.04 -39.59 18.66
CA MET A 1 13.18 -39.92 17.80
C MET A 1 14.25 -38.86 18.06
N HIS A 2 15.51 -39.25 18.23
CA HIS A 2 16.64 -38.36 18.52
C HIS A 2 17.78 -38.71 17.56
N ALA A 3 18.44 -37.70 17.00
CA ALA A 3 19.63 -37.85 16.18
C ALA A 3 20.66 -36.80 16.61
N GLN A 4 21.95 -37.13 16.53
CA GLN A 4 23.04 -36.28 17.03
C GLN A 4 23.87 -35.62 15.92
N LYS A 5 23.79 -36.14 14.69
CA LYS A 5 24.51 -35.62 13.52
C LYS A 5 23.50 -35.37 12.40
N ASP A 6 23.05 -36.45 11.78
CA ASP A 6 22.14 -36.40 10.65
C ASP A 6 20.87 -37.21 10.94
N MET A 7 19.73 -36.72 10.45
CA MET A 7 18.48 -37.47 10.40
C MET A 7 17.87 -37.27 9.02
N SER A 8 17.72 -38.36 8.28
CA SER A 8 16.96 -38.39 7.03
C SER A 8 15.66 -39.12 7.25
N VAL A 9 14.55 -38.50 6.86
CA VAL A 9 13.23 -39.14 6.82
C VAL A 9 12.75 -39.09 5.38
N GLU A 10 12.79 -40.24 4.72
CA GLU A 10 12.23 -40.43 3.39
C GLU A 10 10.86 -41.08 3.52
N VAL A 11 9.88 -40.52 2.81
CA VAL A 11 8.54 -41.10 2.70
C VAL A 11 8.25 -41.26 1.22
N LEU A 12 8.15 -42.51 0.76
CA LEU A 12 8.05 -42.84 -0.66
C LEU A 12 6.67 -42.56 -1.26
N ASN A 13 5.64 -42.51 -0.42
CA ASN A 13 4.25 -42.27 -0.82
C ASN A 13 3.70 -41.03 -0.09
N ASP A 14 3.01 -41.24 1.04
CA ASP A 14 2.26 -40.18 1.73
C ASP A 14 2.71 -39.99 3.18
N ARG A 15 2.80 -38.73 3.61
CA ARG A 15 3.06 -38.35 4.99
C ARG A 15 1.96 -37.45 5.52
N ALA A 16 1.26 -37.90 6.56
CA ALA A 16 0.39 -37.05 7.36
C ALA A 16 1.07 -36.66 8.68
N LYS A 17 1.04 -35.37 9.03
CA LYS A 17 1.44 -34.88 10.36
C LYS A 17 0.23 -34.21 11.02
N ARG A 18 -0.15 -34.70 12.19
CA ARG A 18 -1.16 -34.07 13.03
C ARG A 18 -0.56 -33.72 14.38
N VAL A 19 -0.74 -32.48 14.80
CA VAL A 19 -0.39 -32.00 16.13
C VAL A 19 -1.69 -31.65 16.85
N GLY A 20 -1.95 -32.29 17.99
CA GLY A 20 -3.23 -32.12 18.70
C GLY A 20 -3.32 -30.85 19.55
N ARG A 21 -2.19 -30.17 19.78
CA ARG A 21 -2.11 -29.00 20.66
C ARG A 21 -1.17 -27.93 20.07
N ASP A 22 0.12 -27.99 20.40
CA ASP A 22 1.09 -26.95 20.07
C ASP A 22 2.27 -27.54 19.27
N GLN A 23 2.76 -26.79 18.28
CA GLN A 23 3.99 -27.10 17.55
C GLN A 23 4.96 -25.92 17.69
N ALA A 24 6.18 -26.23 18.10
CA ALA A 24 7.32 -25.31 18.04
C ALA A 24 8.39 -25.92 17.13
N GLU A 25 9.03 -25.10 16.33
CA GLU A 25 10.14 -25.48 15.47
C GLU A 25 11.19 -24.38 15.53
N GLU A 26 12.40 -24.77 15.94
CA GLU A 26 13.57 -23.90 15.98
C GLU A 26 14.60 -24.46 15.01
N VAL A 27 15.13 -23.60 14.15
CA VAL A 27 16.17 -23.93 13.18
C VAL A 27 17.33 -22.98 13.44
N GLY A 28 18.48 -23.53 13.85
CA GLY A 28 19.63 -22.70 14.27
C GLY A 28 20.38 -22.02 13.12
N ASN A 29 20.30 -22.57 11.92
CA ASN A 29 20.89 -22.01 10.70
C ASN A 29 19.78 -21.75 9.68
N ASP A 30 19.73 -22.53 8.59
CA ASP A 30 18.83 -22.28 7.47
C ASP A 30 17.70 -23.32 7.39
N LYS A 31 16.50 -22.85 7.02
CA LYS A 31 15.36 -23.70 6.65
C LYS A 31 15.04 -23.50 5.17
N SER A 32 15.17 -24.56 4.37
CA SER A 32 14.73 -24.58 2.97
C SER A 32 13.47 -25.42 2.83
N ILE A 33 12.46 -24.90 2.13
CA ILE A 33 11.23 -25.60 1.79
C ILE A 33 11.02 -25.45 0.29
N GLN A 34 10.91 -26.57 -0.42
CA GLN A 34 10.53 -26.61 -1.83
C GLN A 34 9.23 -27.40 -1.96
N VAL A 35 8.22 -26.76 -2.53
CA VAL A 35 6.93 -27.38 -2.88
C VAL A 35 6.83 -27.37 -4.39
N MET A 36 6.78 -28.57 -5.01
CA MET A 36 6.73 -28.70 -6.47
C MET A 36 5.30 -28.56 -7.04
N GLY A 37 4.29 -28.79 -6.20
CA GLY A 37 2.88 -28.53 -6.50
C GLY A 37 2.39 -27.29 -5.77
N ASP A 38 1.13 -27.32 -5.35
CA ASP A 38 0.50 -26.21 -4.64
C ASP A 38 0.81 -26.22 -3.14
N HIS A 39 0.88 -25.03 -2.55
CA HIS A 39 1.00 -24.82 -1.10
C HIS A 39 -0.20 -24.01 -0.60
N ASP A 40 -1.08 -24.68 0.16
CA ASP A 40 -2.21 -24.05 0.82
C ASP A 40 -1.95 -23.92 2.32
N GLU A 41 -1.97 -22.69 2.83
CA GLU A 41 -1.87 -22.41 4.27
C GLU A 41 -3.14 -21.72 4.78
N LEU A 42 -3.86 -22.39 5.68
CA LEU A 42 -5.01 -21.81 6.38
C LEU A 42 -4.62 -21.46 7.82
N VAL A 43 -4.58 -20.16 8.12
CA VAL A 43 -4.37 -19.65 9.47
C VAL A 43 -5.68 -19.08 10.00
N ALA A 44 -6.34 -19.80 10.93
CA ALA A 44 -7.56 -19.31 11.57
C ALA A 44 -7.32 -18.18 12.59
N GLY A 45 -6.08 -18.04 13.05
CA GLY A 45 -5.62 -17.03 13.99
C GLY A 45 -4.92 -15.85 13.31
N ASN A 46 -3.89 -15.31 13.96
CA ASN A 46 -3.05 -14.25 13.40
C ASN A 46 -1.80 -14.86 12.76
N MET A 47 -1.31 -14.23 11.68
CA MET A 47 -0.03 -14.54 11.06
C MET A 47 0.88 -13.32 11.17
N SER A 48 2.04 -13.49 11.81
CA SER A 48 3.06 -12.45 11.97
C SER A 48 4.37 -12.95 11.40
N ILE A 49 4.87 -12.27 10.37
CA ILE A 49 6.13 -12.59 9.72
C ILE A 49 7.10 -11.43 9.94
N ALA A 50 8.27 -11.73 10.51
CA ALA A 50 9.38 -10.81 10.65
C ALA A 50 10.60 -11.37 9.91
N VAL A 51 11.23 -10.56 9.07
CA VAL A 51 12.40 -10.94 8.26
C VAL A 51 13.54 -9.95 8.54
N GLY A 52 14.68 -10.42 9.05
CA GLY A 52 15.86 -9.61 9.39
C GLY A 52 16.69 -10.11 10.57
N ASN A 53 17.83 -9.46 10.88
CA ASN A 53 18.70 -9.79 12.01
C ASN A 53 18.23 -9.00 13.26
N ASN A 54 17.81 -9.69 14.33
CA ASN A 54 16.98 -9.06 15.36
C ASN A 54 17.71 -8.76 16.69
N PRO A 55 17.98 -7.46 16.96
CA PRO A 55 17.55 -6.80 18.21
C PRO A 55 16.72 -5.53 17.95
N LEU A 56 16.42 -5.22 16.69
CA LEU A 56 15.82 -3.96 16.23
C LEU A 56 14.28 -4.02 16.09
N SER A 57 13.65 -5.19 16.15
CA SER A 57 12.18 -5.31 16.03
C SER A 57 11.40 -4.59 17.14
N GLU A 58 11.99 -4.43 18.33
CA GLU A 58 11.42 -3.62 19.42
C GLU A 58 11.61 -2.11 19.18
N MET A 59 12.72 -1.69 18.57
CA MET A 59 13.05 -0.28 18.34
C MET A 59 12.29 0.29 17.12
N VAL A 60 12.01 -0.55 16.12
CA VAL A 60 11.14 -0.18 14.99
C VAL A 60 9.75 0.18 15.50
N ARG A 61 9.16 -0.54 16.47
CA ARG A 61 7.89 -0.12 17.09
C ARG A 61 7.93 1.30 17.67
N GLN A 62 9.04 1.73 18.25
CA GLN A 62 9.20 3.10 18.77
C GLN A 62 9.43 4.14 17.67
N LYS A 63 10.33 3.90 16.71
CA LYS A 63 10.63 4.87 15.64
C LYS A 63 9.51 4.97 14.60
N THR A 64 8.81 3.87 14.34
CA THR A 64 7.57 3.86 13.56
C THR A 64 6.53 4.76 14.24
N ARG A 65 6.34 4.68 15.57
CA ARG A 65 5.40 5.56 16.31
C ARG A 65 5.66 7.05 16.10
N VAL A 66 6.93 7.49 16.10
CA VAL A 66 7.30 8.90 15.92
C VAL A 66 6.96 9.41 14.50
N LEU A 67 7.19 8.59 13.46
CA LEU A 67 6.79 8.93 12.09
C LEU A 67 5.25 8.98 11.96
N PHE A 68 4.56 8.13 12.71
CA PHE A 68 3.11 8.00 12.68
C PHE A 68 2.35 8.96 13.60
N ASP A 69 2.96 9.73 14.50
CA ASP A 69 2.19 10.68 15.34
C ASP A 69 1.57 11.83 14.50
N GLY A 70 2.30 12.31 13.48
CA GLY A 70 1.77 13.29 12.51
C GLY A 70 0.68 12.69 11.61
N VAL A 71 0.90 11.46 11.12
CA VAL A 71 -0.07 10.72 10.29
C VAL A 71 -1.29 10.28 11.10
N ALA A 72 -1.13 9.85 12.35
CA ALA A 72 -2.19 9.42 13.24
C ALA A 72 -3.15 10.56 13.58
N THR A 73 -2.65 11.80 13.68
CA THR A 73 -3.48 12.98 13.84
C THR A 73 -4.36 13.21 12.61
N ALA A 74 -3.83 13.02 11.40
CA ALA A 74 -4.62 13.07 10.16
C ALA A 74 -5.62 11.90 10.04
N MET A 75 -5.21 10.68 10.39
CA MET A 75 -6.05 9.48 10.35
C MET A 75 -7.22 9.54 11.35
N LYS A 76 -7.00 10.09 12.55
CA LYS A 76 -8.06 10.34 13.55
C LYS A 76 -9.12 11.31 13.04
N ARG A 77 -8.74 12.33 12.27
CA ARG A 77 -9.70 13.25 11.62
C ARG A 77 -10.52 12.56 10.52
N MET A 78 -9.97 11.55 9.86
CA MET A 78 -10.62 10.80 8.78
C MET A 78 -11.41 9.56 9.24
N LYS A 79 -11.49 9.29 10.56
CA LYS A 79 -12.16 8.10 11.14
C LYS A 79 -11.71 6.77 10.51
N ILE A 80 -10.46 6.68 10.08
CA ILE A 80 -9.90 5.43 9.57
C ILE A 80 -9.63 4.51 10.78
N PRO A 81 -10.08 3.24 10.78
CA PRO A 81 -9.78 2.29 11.85
C PRO A 81 -8.27 2.22 12.12
N ASP A 82 -7.89 2.08 13.40
CA ASP A 82 -6.48 1.94 13.79
C ASP A 82 -5.88 0.70 13.08
N PRO A 83 -4.86 0.87 12.22
CA PRO A 83 -4.21 -0.26 11.53
C PRO A 83 -3.50 -1.21 12.50
N PHE A 84 -3.38 -0.84 13.79
CA PHE A 84 -2.83 -1.68 14.85
C PHE A 84 -3.89 -2.33 15.73
N ASN A 85 -5.16 -2.42 15.30
CA ASN A 85 -6.16 -3.16 16.07
C ASN A 85 -5.85 -4.67 16.04
N PHE A 86 -5.22 -5.18 17.10
CA PHE A 86 -4.81 -6.58 17.29
C PHE A 86 -6.00 -7.53 17.59
N GLY A 87 -7.12 -7.37 16.89
CA GLY A 87 -8.20 -8.37 16.86
C GLY A 87 -7.73 -9.71 16.27
N LYS A 88 -8.64 -10.68 16.19
CA LYS A 88 -8.36 -11.98 15.55
C LYS A 88 -8.40 -11.83 14.01
N GLY A 89 -7.50 -12.52 13.31
CA GLY A 89 -7.47 -12.62 11.84
C GLY A 89 -6.56 -11.61 11.14
N ASN A 90 -5.53 -11.10 11.81
CA ASN A 90 -4.61 -10.11 11.24
C ASN A 90 -3.40 -10.75 10.54
N PHE A 91 -3.03 -10.23 9.36
CA PHE A 91 -1.74 -10.48 8.70
C PHE A 91 -0.83 -9.27 8.87
N GLN A 92 0.39 -9.48 9.39
CA GLN A 92 1.38 -8.43 9.60
C GLN A 92 2.73 -8.81 8.99
N LEU A 93 3.23 -7.96 8.10
CA LEU A 93 4.54 -8.10 7.45
C LEU A 93 5.45 -6.95 7.86
N PHE A 94 6.55 -7.28 8.54
CA PHE A 94 7.60 -6.33 8.90
C PHE A 94 8.85 -6.60 8.07
N VAL A 95 9.20 -5.63 7.21
CA VAL A 95 10.41 -5.70 6.38
C VAL A 95 11.38 -4.62 6.86
N GLU A 96 12.56 -5.04 7.34
CA GLU A 96 13.54 -4.14 7.97
C GLU A 96 14.24 -3.22 6.96
N LYS A 97 14.54 -3.74 5.77
CA LYS A 97 15.36 -3.05 4.75
C LYS A 97 14.56 -2.78 3.48
N ASN A 98 14.39 -3.79 2.63
CA ASN A 98 13.83 -3.62 1.29
C ASN A 98 12.75 -4.67 1.02
N ARG A 99 11.58 -4.21 0.54
CA ARG A 99 10.56 -5.07 -0.07
C ARG A 99 10.58 -4.82 -1.57
N SER A 100 11.02 -5.81 -2.35
CA SER A 100 10.90 -5.80 -3.81
C SER A 100 9.80 -6.79 -4.20
N GLU A 101 8.84 -6.33 -4.98
CA GLU A 101 7.71 -7.14 -5.44
C GLU A 101 7.61 -7.00 -6.95
N ILE A 102 7.78 -8.12 -7.65
CA ILE A 102 7.71 -8.20 -9.11
C ILE A 102 6.50 -9.08 -9.45
N VAL A 103 5.54 -8.50 -10.17
CA VAL A 103 4.34 -9.21 -10.63
C VAL A 103 4.35 -9.23 -12.15
N ASN A 104 4.53 -10.41 -12.74
CA ASN A 104 4.64 -10.57 -14.20
C ASN A 104 3.31 -10.43 -14.93
N GLY A 105 2.20 -10.72 -14.25
CA GLY A 105 0.85 -10.71 -14.82
C GLY A 105 0.06 -9.48 -14.37
N ALA A 106 -0.84 -9.70 -13.40
CA ALA A 106 -1.71 -8.67 -12.86
C ALA A 106 -1.64 -8.65 -11.33
N SER A 107 -1.70 -7.45 -10.75
CA SER A 107 -1.93 -7.24 -9.32
C SER A 107 -3.30 -6.60 -9.13
N SER A 108 -4.09 -7.15 -8.22
CA SER A 108 -5.40 -6.63 -7.84
C SER A 108 -5.49 -6.61 -6.32
N GLU A 109 -6.01 -5.52 -5.77
CA GLU A 109 -6.19 -5.37 -4.35
C GLU A 109 -7.61 -4.88 -4.06
N ILE A 110 -8.34 -5.64 -3.25
CA ILE A 110 -9.70 -5.33 -2.83
C ILE A 110 -9.67 -5.03 -1.33
N VAL A 111 -10.04 -3.81 -0.97
CA VAL A 111 -10.05 -3.36 0.43
C VAL A 111 -11.48 -3.04 0.84
N GLY A 112 -12.01 -3.78 1.83
CA GLY A 112 -13.43 -3.72 2.21
C GLY A 112 -13.83 -2.49 3.02
N ILE A 113 -12.89 -1.85 3.74
CA ILE A 113 -13.20 -0.72 4.64
C ILE A 113 -12.39 0.51 4.26
N ALA A 114 -11.07 0.46 4.43
CA ALA A 114 -10.20 1.60 4.21
C ALA A 114 -8.78 1.16 3.86
N ARG A 115 -8.16 1.88 2.92
CA ARG A 115 -6.74 1.75 2.56
C ARG A 115 -6.03 3.03 2.98
N SER A 116 -4.88 2.89 3.64
CA SER A 116 -4.01 4.01 4.01
C SER A 116 -2.58 3.70 3.60
N VAL A 117 -1.90 4.69 3.02
CA VAL A 117 -0.50 4.60 2.60
C VAL A 117 0.24 5.80 3.16
N ALA A 118 1.27 5.55 3.96
CA ALA A 118 2.15 6.57 4.51
C ALA A 118 3.58 6.29 4.05
N VAL A 119 4.23 7.30 3.45
CA VAL A 119 5.59 7.19 2.91
C VAL A 119 6.45 8.26 3.56
N GLY A 120 7.61 7.89 4.11
CA GLY A 120 8.46 8.80 4.88
C GLY A 120 9.30 9.77 4.04
N HIS A 121 9.57 9.44 2.77
CA HIS A 121 10.40 10.25 1.88
C HIS A 121 9.73 10.49 0.52
N THR A 122 9.80 9.51 -0.39
CA THR A 122 9.38 9.68 -1.79
C THR A 122 8.37 8.63 -2.19
N HIS A 123 7.23 9.06 -2.75
CA HIS A 123 6.24 8.19 -3.39
C HIS A 123 6.20 8.48 -4.89
N GLN A 124 6.67 7.52 -5.71
CA GLN A 124 6.65 7.61 -7.17
C GLN A 124 5.79 6.49 -7.74
N THR A 125 4.87 6.85 -8.63
CA THR A 125 4.07 5.91 -9.41
C THR A 125 4.34 6.14 -10.89
N THR A 126 4.77 5.10 -11.61
CA THR A 126 4.99 5.14 -13.05
C THR A 126 4.08 4.13 -13.72
N VAL A 127 3.29 4.58 -14.70
CA VAL A 127 2.31 3.76 -15.42
C VAL A 127 2.63 3.81 -16.91
N GLY A 128 2.74 2.64 -17.56
CA GLY A 128 3.19 2.55 -18.95
C GLY A 128 2.12 2.85 -20.01
N ASN A 129 0.83 2.69 -19.68
CA ASN A 129 -0.28 2.91 -20.62
C ASN A 129 -1.28 3.95 -20.09
N ALA A 130 -2.18 3.57 -19.18
CA ALA A 130 -3.23 4.45 -18.69
C ALA A 130 -3.44 4.31 -17.18
N MET A 131 -3.68 5.44 -16.50
CA MET A 131 -4.04 5.50 -15.08
C MET A 131 -5.44 6.12 -14.95
N SER A 132 -6.37 5.40 -14.31
CA SER A 132 -7.72 5.89 -14.01
C SER A 132 -7.98 5.87 -12.51
N VAL A 133 -8.44 6.99 -11.95
CA VAL A 133 -8.79 7.13 -10.54
C VAL A 133 -10.25 7.54 -10.45
N ILE A 134 -11.10 6.66 -9.91
CA ILE A 134 -12.54 6.88 -9.80
C ILE A 134 -12.89 7.06 -8.32
N VAL A 135 -13.35 8.26 -7.97
CA VAL A 135 -13.74 8.59 -6.60
C VAL A 135 -15.21 8.99 -6.56
N ARG A 136 -16.00 8.28 -5.76
CA ARG A 136 -17.47 8.44 -5.75
C ARG A 136 -17.97 9.64 -4.94
N LYS A 137 -17.23 10.04 -3.90
CA LYS A 137 -17.69 11.07 -2.95
C LYS A 137 -16.84 12.34 -3.02
N ARG A 138 -15.57 12.25 -2.60
CA ARG A 138 -14.70 13.40 -2.44
C ARG A 138 -13.25 13.02 -2.73
N TYR A 139 -12.59 13.82 -3.56
CA TYR A 139 -11.16 13.77 -3.80
C TYR A 139 -10.55 15.04 -3.21
N ASP A 140 -9.62 14.89 -2.27
CA ASP A 140 -8.87 15.99 -1.66
C ASP A 140 -7.40 15.84 -2.00
N SER A 141 -6.77 16.94 -2.42
CA SER A 141 -5.33 17.01 -2.65
C SER A 141 -4.78 18.21 -1.89
N ASP A 142 -4.05 17.92 -0.82
CA ASP A 142 -3.35 18.93 -0.02
C ASP A 142 -1.84 18.80 -0.26
N VAL A 143 -1.22 19.86 -0.77
CA VAL A 143 0.18 19.88 -1.20
C VAL A 143 0.89 21.05 -0.53
N GLY A 144 1.84 20.75 0.35
CA GLY A 144 2.47 21.76 1.21
C GLY A 144 3.43 22.73 0.52
N SER A 145 3.86 22.47 -0.73
CA SER A 145 4.79 23.38 -1.43
C SER A 145 4.42 23.59 -2.89
N VAL A 146 4.72 22.64 -3.77
CA VAL A 146 4.55 22.82 -5.22
C VAL A 146 3.74 21.69 -5.79
N HIS A 147 2.64 22.03 -6.48
CA HIS A 147 1.83 21.10 -7.24
C HIS A 147 2.03 21.30 -8.74
N ASN A 148 2.98 20.56 -9.32
CA ASN A 148 3.27 20.61 -10.74
C ASN A 148 2.42 19.59 -11.50
N ILE A 149 1.59 20.08 -12.44
CA ILE A 149 0.86 19.24 -13.39
C ILE A 149 1.43 19.51 -14.78
N ARG A 150 1.96 18.48 -15.44
CA ARG A 150 2.44 18.56 -16.81
C ARG A 150 1.60 17.64 -17.67
N VAL A 151 1.05 18.18 -18.75
CA VAL A 151 0.14 17.47 -19.65
C VAL A 151 0.63 17.68 -21.07
N GLY A 152 0.67 16.60 -21.86
CA GLY A 152 1.21 16.62 -23.22
C GLY A 152 0.25 17.24 -24.23
N ASP A 153 -0.98 16.72 -24.32
CA ASP A 153 -1.93 17.12 -25.37
C ASP A 153 -3.04 18.04 -24.87
N GLN A 154 -3.81 17.61 -23.85
CA GLN A 154 -4.98 18.35 -23.39
C GLN A 154 -5.21 18.18 -21.88
N PHE A 155 -5.34 19.30 -21.17
CA PHE A 155 -5.77 19.32 -19.78
C PHE A 155 -7.22 19.78 -19.68
N THR A 156 -8.10 18.95 -19.14
CA THR A 156 -9.53 19.24 -19.03
C THR A 156 -10.04 19.06 -17.61
N ILE A 157 -10.73 20.06 -17.10
CA ILE A 157 -11.51 20.00 -15.87
C ILE A 157 -12.97 20.22 -16.25
N LYS A 158 -13.81 19.21 -16.04
CA LYS A 158 -15.25 19.29 -16.30
C LYS A 158 -16.02 19.14 -15.00
N VAL A 159 -16.95 20.07 -14.76
CA VAL A 159 -17.84 20.08 -13.60
C VAL A 159 -19.29 20.05 -14.10
N GLY A 160 -19.95 18.91 -13.91
CA GLY A 160 -21.29 18.68 -14.45
C GLY A 160 -21.33 18.86 -15.97
N GLU A 161 -22.49 19.29 -16.48
CA GLU A 161 -22.71 19.46 -17.93
C GLU A 161 -22.28 20.83 -18.45
N ASN A 162 -22.26 21.85 -17.58
CA ASN A 162 -22.27 23.25 -18.01
C ASN A 162 -20.94 23.98 -17.80
N SER A 163 -19.96 23.36 -17.15
CA SER A 163 -18.72 24.04 -16.77
C SER A 163 -17.51 23.22 -17.16
N THR A 164 -16.64 23.82 -17.98
CA THR A 164 -15.40 23.20 -18.45
C THR A 164 -14.28 24.22 -18.48
N LEU A 165 -13.09 23.78 -18.08
CA LEU A 165 -11.81 24.42 -18.36
C LEU A 165 -11.01 23.45 -19.23
N THR A 166 -10.59 23.89 -20.40
CA THR A 166 -9.70 23.11 -21.27
C THR A 166 -8.48 23.92 -21.64
N MET A 167 -7.32 23.26 -21.66
CA MET A 167 -6.06 23.78 -22.18
C MET A 167 -5.53 22.78 -23.20
N SER A 168 -5.15 23.25 -24.39
CA SER A 168 -4.53 22.42 -25.44
C SER A 168 -3.04 22.70 -25.59
N LYS A 169 -2.32 21.81 -26.27
CA LYS A 169 -0.91 22.01 -26.61
C LYS A 169 -0.67 23.16 -27.60
N GLU A 170 -1.70 23.55 -28.34
CA GLU A 170 -1.68 24.70 -29.26
C GLU A 170 -1.75 26.04 -28.51
N GLY A 171 -2.02 26.02 -27.20
CA GLY A 171 -2.11 27.20 -26.34
C GLY A 171 -3.52 27.73 -26.15
N ASP A 172 -4.55 27.03 -26.66
CA ASP A 172 -5.93 27.43 -26.46
C ASP A 172 -6.37 27.17 -25.02
N ILE A 173 -6.82 28.23 -24.34
CA ILE A 173 -7.42 28.15 -23.01
C ILE A 173 -8.88 28.54 -23.13
N VAL A 174 -9.79 27.59 -22.89
CA VAL A 174 -11.23 27.80 -23.01
C VAL A 174 -11.90 27.58 -21.64
N LEU A 175 -12.62 28.61 -21.21
CA LEU A 175 -13.49 28.59 -20.03
C LEU A 175 -14.94 28.63 -20.51
N THR A 176 -15.69 27.57 -20.27
CA THR A 176 -17.12 27.49 -20.61
C THR A 176 -17.96 27.44 -19.35
N GLY A 177 -19.03 28.23 -19.32
CA GLY A 177 -19.93 28.32 -18.17
C GLY A 177 -21.18 29.15 -18.51
N LYS A 178 -22.31 28.85 -17.85
CA LYS A 178 -23.52 29.71 -17.95
C LYS A 178 -23.28 31.15 -17.48
N ARG A 179 -22.36 31.34 -16.53
CA ARG A 179 -21.95 32.64 -15.99
C ARG A 179 -20.52 32.54 -15.49
N ILE A 180 -19.64 33.38 -16.02
CA ILE A 180 -18.24 33.51 -15.59
C ILE A 180 -18.11 34.86 -14.89
N ARG A 181 -17.62 34.87 -13.65
CA ARG A 181 -17.40 36.10 -12.87
C ARG A 181 -15.94 36.17 -12.48
N PHE A 182 -15.25 37.17 -12.99
CA PHE A 182 -13.92 37.51 -12.54
C PHE A 182 -14.02 38.52 -11.39
N LYS A 183 -13.37 38.24 -10.26
CA LYS A 183 -13.25 39.16 -9.13
C LYS A 183 -11.79 39.19 -8.74
N ALA A 184 -11.16 40.35 -8.92
CA ALA A 184 -9.77 40.60 -8.55
C ALA A 184 -9.61 42.08 -8.21
N ASP A 185 -8.56 42.42 -7.47
CA ASP A 185 -8.21 43.81 -7.17
C ASP A 185 -7.77 44.57 -8.44
N LYS A 186 -7.18 43.85 -9.39
CA LYS A 186 -6.81 44.33 -10.73
C LYS A 186 -6.94 43.19 -11.72
N ILE A 187 -7.51 43.46 -12.88
CA ILE A 187 -7.48 42.53 -14.02
C ILE A 187 -6.78 43.27 -15.15
N ASP A 188 -5.60 42.77 -15.51
CA ASP A 188 -4.86 43.26 -16.66
C ASP A 188 -5.30 42.47 -17.89
N TYR A 189 -5.64 43.22 -18.93
CA TYR A 189 -5.82 42.71 -20.28
C TYR A 189 -4.72 43.34 -21.14
N ASN A 190 -4.13 42.56 -22.06
CA ASN A 190 -3.17 43.08 -23.03
C ASN A 190 -3.84 44.03 -24.02
#